data_AF-A0A1G9A332-F1
#
_entry.id   AF-A0A1G9A332-F1
#
_cell.length_a   1.000
_cell.length_b   1.000
_cell.length_c   1.000
_cell.angle_alpha   90.00
_cell.angle_beta   90.00
_cell.angle_gamma   90.00
#
_symmetry.space_group_name_H-M   'P 1'
#
loop_
_entity.id
_entity.type
_entity.pdbx_description
1 polymer ?
#
loop_
_entity_poly.entity_id
_entity_poly.type
_entity_poly.pdbx_seq_one_letter_code
_entity_poly.pdbx_strand_id
1 'polypeptide(L)'
;MAAGSALYPAGPGHAAADPGPYAFPVRPETAEWARLETHDDMLRVTQLPKDLATSMSTESLVTTVLDYPLLIDVLAFNTPQFGFDVCAARFGGFAELLRRPDAGPVLLERYAGLDVKPADGLAAHAHAFDLWKVELLLAQRQVLRTLSARQLDSTLRTAYENLTAKKAIPSTYDLFGLEQSAVLIGRGLARRANTGWGDSVLLRDAKVRTAAEIDRAMRDAERFLADPEKPTGPREIAQPLTDHLSTIYTPKGTPVTVWALDEFDAPSTDLLNRQTRAAYPLATFVRNASRTYNCHAFAWYSTSPFGNYWMNDPGDNSYWLDGSYIQWFSGGPPYPANLRWSWQGDDHSGIGDDTVGAVVVSKWGNLPQMRHPWAYCPYKGSLIYKYLRNV
;
A
#
# COMPACT_ATOMS: atom_id res chain seq x y z
N MET A 1 34.18 31.41 -59.10
CA MET A 1 33.06 31.62 -58.16
C MET A 1 33.00 30.41 -57.25
N ALA A 2 33.45 30.57 -56.01
CA ALA A 2 33.32 29.55 -54.97
C ALA A 2 32.90 30.29 -53.71
N ALA A 3 31.62 30.19 -53.34
CA ALA A 3 31.09 30.75 -52.11
C ALA A 3 31.06 29.62 -51.07
N GLY A 4 31.86 29.77 -50.01
CA GLY A 4 31.89 28.86 -48.88
C GLY A 4 30.62 28.97 -48.05
N SER A 5 30.07 27.82 -47.66
CA SER A 5 29.00 27.72 -46.68
C SER A 5 29.55 27.95 -45.28
N ALA A 6 29.17 29.06 -44.64
CA ALA A 6 29.38 29.25 -43.22
C ALA A 6 28.36 28.39 -42.44
N LEU A 7 28.87 27.39 -41.71
CA LEU A 7 28.13 26.69 -40.66
C LEU A 7 28.00 27.64 -39.47
N TYR A 8 26.77 28.03 -39.11
CA TYR A 8 26.51 28.66 -37.81
C TYR A 8 26.58 27.58 -36.71
N PRO A 9 27.22 27.84 -35.56
CA PRO A 9 27.18 26.92 -34.45
C PRO A 9 25.77 26.91 -33.85
N ALA A 10 25.22 25.72 -33.62
CA ALA A 10 24.04 25.54 -32.79
C ALA A 10 24.35 26.08 -31.39
N GLY A 11 23.60 27.08 -30.95
CA GLY A 11 23.69 27.59 -29.58
C GLY A 11 23.35 26.50 -28.55
N PRO A 12 23.75 26.68 -27.28
CA PRO A 12 23.44 25.72 -26.23
C PRO A 12 21.93 25.63 -26.10
N GLY A 13 21.36 24.47 -26.43
CA GLY A 13 19.96 24.17 -26.20
C GLY A 13 19.65 24.48 -24.74
N HIS A 14 18.79 25.48 -24.51
CA HIS A 14 18.25 25.74 -23.19
C HIS A 14 17.53 24.47 -22.76
N ALA A 15 18.08 23.77 -21.77
CA ALA A 15 17.31 22.77 -21.03
C ALA A 15 16.03 23.48 -20.58
N ALA A 16 14.87 22.95 -20.97
CA ALA A 16 13.60 23.47 -20.51
C ALA A 16 13.62 23.52 -18.97
N ALA A 17 13.23 24.65 -18.38
CA ALA A 17 13.18 24.79 -16.93
C ALA A 17 12.26 23.72 -16.33
N ASP A 18 12.63 23.17 -15.16
CA ASP A 18 11.81 22.17 -14.46
C ASP A 18 10.41 22.77 -14.20
N PRO A 19 9.32 22.15 -14.69
CA PRO A 19 7.97 22.65 -14.47
C PRO A 19 7.53 22.61 -12.99
N GLY A 20 8.29 21.94 -12.12
CA GLY A 20 7.98 21.81 -10.70
C GLY A 20 7.00 20.66 -10.38
N PRO A 21 6.68 20.44 -9.09
CA PRO A 21 5.69 19.43 -8.69
C PRO A 21 4.31 19.68 -9.29
N TYR A 22 3.62 18.61 -9.70
CA TYR A 22 2.30 18.70 -10.29
C TYR A 22 1.23 18.82 -9.19
N ALA A 23 0.57 19.97 -9.16
CA ALA A 23 -0.58 20.18 -8.30
C ALA A 23 -1.84 19.57 -8.94
N PHE A 24 -2.29 18.42 -8.44
CA PHE A 24 -3.50 17.76 -8.92
C PHE A 24 -4.71 18.71 -8.85
N PRO A 25 -5.40 19.00 -9.97
CA PRO A 25 -6.50 19.97 -10.00
C PRO A 25 -7.74 19.45 -9.27
N VAL A 26 -7.96 18.14 -9.29
CA VAL A 26 -9.06 17.44 -8.61
C VAL A 26 -8.47 16.54 -7.54
N ARG A 27 -8.85 16.78 -6.30
CA ARG A 27 -8.31 16.10 -5.09
C ARG A 27 -9.37 16.06 -3.99
N PRO A 28 -9.23 15.21 -2.95
CA PRO A 28 -10.22 15.02 -1.87
C PRO A 28 -10.90 16.28 -1.33
N GLU A 29 -10.13 17.37 -1.19
CA GLU A 29 -10.58 18.66 -0.66
C GLU A 29 -11.47 19.47 -1.63
N THR A 30 -11.62 19.04 -2.89
CA THR A 30 -12.29 19.81 -3.95
C THR A 30 -13.75 19.41 -4.14
N ALA A 31 -14.59 20.38 -4.52
CA ALA A 31 -16.01 20.12 -4.80
C ALA A 31 -16.23 19.17 -5.99
N GLU A 32 -15.30 19.13 -6.94
CA GLU A 32 -15.36 18.21 -8.08
C GLU A 32 -15.10 16.77 -7.64
N TRP A 33 -14.16 16.54 -6.72
CA TRP A 33 -13.87 15.21 -6.18
C TRP A 33 -15.08 14.57 -5.50
N ALA A 34 -15.84 15.36 -4.73
CA ALA A 34 -17.04 14.88 -4.05
C ALA A 34 -18.19 14.46 -4.99
N ARG A 35 -18.05 14.67 -6.31
CA ARG A 35 -19.03 14.30 -7.34
C ARG A 35 -18.60 13.10 -8.18
N LEU A 36 -17.41 12.54 -7.95
CA LEU A 36 -16.93 11.37 -8.67
C LEU A 36 -17.68 10.13 -8.15
N GLU A 37 -18.40 9.43 -9.02
CA GLU A 37 -19.30 8.34 -8.62
C GLU A 37 -18.64 6.95 -8.66
N THR A 38 -17.52 6.83 -9.36
CA THR A 38 -16.76 5.57 -9.48
C THR A 38 -15.27 5.78 -9.21
N HIS A 39 -14.58 4.72 -8.81
CA HIS A 39 -13.12 4.76 -8.67
C HIS A 39 -12.41 5.01 -10.00
N ASP A 40 -12.97 4.52 -11.11
CA ASP A 40 -12.46 4.83 -12.46
C ASP A 40 -12.53 6.32 -12.78
N ASP A 41 -13.54 7.05 -12.28
CA ASP A 41 -13.58 8.51 -12.41
C ASP A 41 -12.48 9.19 -11.59
N MET A 42 -12.21 8.69 -10.37
CA MET A 42 -11.12 9.16 -9.51
C MET A 42 -9.75 8.92 -10.15
N LEU A 43 -9.53 7.74 -10.75
CA LEU A 43 -8.32 7.42 -11.48
C LEU A 43 -8.13 8.35 -12.68
N ARG A 44 -9.21 8.69 -13.40
CA ARG A 44 -9.15 9.52 -14.61
C ARG A 44 -8.67 10.95 -14.32
N VAL A 45 -9.17 11.56 -13.25
CA VAL A 45 -8.84 12.95 -12.89
C VAL A 45 -7.51 13.10 -12.16
N THR A 46 -6.91 11.99 -11.72
CA THR A 46 -5.63 11.96 -10.99
C THR A 46 -4.44 11.52 -11.85
N GLN A 47 -4.61 11.41 -13.18
CA GLN A 47 -3.48 11.08 -14.06
C GLN A 47 -2.49 12.24 -14.20
N LEU A 48 -1.20 11.89 -14.25
CA LEU A 48 -0.11 12.81 -14.60
C LEU A 48 0.10 12.78 -16.12
N PRO A 49 0.01 13.92 -16.84
CA PRO A 49 0.28 13.95 -18.27
C PRO A 49 1.69 13.44 -18.60
N LYS A 50 1.81 12.58 -19.62
CA LYS A 50 3.06 11.88 -19.95
C LYS A 50 4.22 12.84 -20.24
N ASP A 51 3.97 13.86 -21.07
CA ASP A 51 4.99 14.83 -21.47
C ASP A 51 5.48 15.63 -20.25
N LEU A 52 4.56 15.98 -19.35
CA LEU A 52 4.89 16.62 -18.09
C LEU A 52 5.78 15.70 -17.24
N ALA A 53 5.36 14.44 -17.01
CA ALA A 53 6.12 13.46 -16.24
C ALA A 53 7.57 13.30 -16.73
N THR A 54 7.79 13.31 -18.04
CA THR A 54 9.13 13.19 -18.63
C THR A 54 9.97 14.46 -18.53
N SER A 55 9.34 15.63 -18.42
CA SER A 55 10.03 16.92 -18.34
C SER A 55 10.40 17.34 -16.92
N MET A 56 9.75 16.77 -15.90
CA MET A 56 9.99 17.08 -14.49
C MET A 56 11.38 16.63 -14.03
N SER A 57 11.99 17.36 -13.10
CA SER A 57 13.11 16.81 -12.33
C SER A 57 12.65 15.62 -11.47
N THR A 58 13.61 14.79 -11.03
CA THR A 58 13.30 13.63 -10.19
C THR A 58 12.77 14.06 -8.83
N GLU A 59 13.24 15.19 -8.31
CA GLU A 59 12.73 15.81 -7.08
C GLU A 59 11.25 16.22 -7.23
N SER A 60 10.93 16.95 -8.29
CA SER A 60 9.56 17.40 -8.59
C SER A 60 8.62 16.21 -8.78
N LEU A 61 9.10 15.15 -9.44
CA LEU A 61 8.34 13.91 -9.60
C LEU A 61 8.15 13.18 -8.27
N VAL A 62 9.16 13.08 -7.42
CA VAL A 62 9.03 12.46 -6.08
C VAL A 62 7.95 13.18 -5.28
N THR A 63 7.94 14.52 -5.25
CA THR A 63 6.85 15.28 -4.60
C THR A 63 5.50 14.93 -5.20
N THR A 64 5.40 14.92 -6.52
CA THR A 64 4.14 14.60 -7.23
C THR A 64 3.61 13.20 -6.90
N VAL A 65 4.49 12.19 -6.79
CA VAL A 65 4.09 10.82 -6.44
C VAL A 65 3.64 10.75 -4.97
N LEU A 66 4.33 11.44 -4.06
CA LEU A 66 3.95 11.48 -2.63
C LEU A 66 2.63 12.24 -2.38
N ASP A 67 2.30 13.18 -3.25
CA ASP A 67 1.05 13.95 -3.24
C ASP A 67 -0.08 13.30 -4.06
N TYR A 68 0.15 12.11 -4.64
CA TYR A 68 -0.85 11.40 -5.42
C TYR A 68 -2.12 11.15 -4.59
N PRO A 69 -3.30 11.66 -5.00
CA PRO A 69 -4.49 11.66 -4.13
C PRO A 69 -5.01 10.28 -3.73
N LEU A 70 -4.73 9.25 -4.53
CA LEU A 70 -5.14 7.86 -4.30
C LEU A 70 -4.02 7.00 -3.73
N LEU A 71 -2.92 7.57 -3.22
CA LEU A 71 -1.83 6.81 -2.63
C LEU A 71 -2.26 5.93 -1.45
N ILE A 72 -3.32 6.32 -0.74
CA ILE A 72 -3.91 5.54 0.35
C ILE A 72 -4.41 4.16 -0.10
N ASP A 73 -4.75 3.99 -1.39
CA ASP A 73 -5.24 2.73 -1.95
C ASP A 73 -4.24 1.59 -1.83
N VAL A 74 -2.94 1.90 -1.68
CA VAL A 74 -1.89 0.90 -1.39
C VAL A 74 -2.26 0.03 -0.18
N LEU A 75 -3.00 0.57 0.78
CA LEU A 75 -3.39 -0.12 2.00
C LEU A 75 -4.72 -0.88 1.89
N ALA A 76 -5.42 -0.79 0.76
CA ALA A 76 -6.69 -1.49 0.54
C ALA A 76 -6.51 -2.99 0.25
N PHE A 77 -5.30 -3.45 -0.04
CA PHE A 77 -5.08 -4.81 -0.53
C PHE A 77 -4.58 -5.77 0.55
N ASN A 78 -4.45 -7.06 0.20
CA ASN A 78 -3.97 -8.09 1.11
C ASN A 78 -2.58 -7.79 1.69
N THR A 79 -1.74 -7.11 0.91
CA THR A 79 -0.41 -6.67 1.32
C THR A 79 -0.11 -5.27 0.78
N PRO A 80 0.65 -4.42 1.50
CA PRO A 80 1.10 -3.13 0.99
C PRO A 80 1.92 -3.26 -0.31
N GLN A 81 2.71 -4.33 -0.48
CA GLN A 81 3.43 -4.51 -1.74
C GLN A 81 2.47 -4.74 -2.92
N PHE A 82 1.45 -5.59 -2.75
CA PHE A 82 0.48 -5.82 -3.83
C PHE A 82 -0.30 -4.52 -4.15
N GLY A 83 -0.71 -3.77 -3.12
CA GLY A 83 -1.37 -2.48 -3.32
C GLY A 83 -0.46 -1.44 -3.99
N PHE A 84 0.84 -1.43 -3.67
CA PHE A 84 1.82 -0.60 -4.38
C PHE A 84 1.90 -0.97 -5.85
N ASP A 85 1.99 -2.26 -6.17
CA ASP A 85 2.06 -2.74 -7.56
C ASP A 85 0.80 -2.35 -8.35
N VAL A 86 -0.39 -2.45 -7.74
CA VAL A 86 -1.66 -2.02 -8.34
C VAL A 86 -1.66 -0.50 -8.58
N CYS A 87 -1.27 0.30 -7.60
CA CYS A 87 -1.20 1.76 -7.76
C CYS A 87 -0.17 2.17 -8.81
N ALA A 88 0.99 1.51 -8.83
CA ALA A 88 2.05 1.76 -9.80
C ALA A 88 1.63 1.44 -11.24
N ALA A 89 0.77 0.42 -11.41
CA ALA A 89 0.19 0.09 -12.72
C ALA A 89 -0.89 1.09 -13.18
N ARG A 90 -1.59 1.75 -12.24
CA ARG A 90 -2.72 2.65 -12.52
C ARG A 90 -2.34 4.14 -12.63
N PHE A 91 -1.16 4.54 -12.15
CA PHE A 91 -0.71 5.93 -12.16
C PHE A 91 0.66 6.08 -12.84
N GLY A 92 0.69 6.83 -13.95
CA GLY A 92 1.89 7.02 -14.77
C GLY A 92 3.08 7.68 -14.05
N GLY A 93 2.84 8.44 -12.98
CA GLY A 93 3.92 9.05 -12.18
C GLY A 93 4.80 8.02 -11.47
N PHE A 94 4.22 6.92 -10.97
CA PHE A 94 5.00 5.80 -10.44
C PHE A 94 5.84 5.12 -11.53
N ALA A 95 5.22 4.84 -12.67
CA ALA A 95 5.90 4.19 -13.80
C ALA A 95 7.10 5.01 -14.29
N GLU A 96 6.99 6.34 -14.28
CA GLU A 96 8.12 7.25 -14.53
C GLU A 96 9.14 7.19 -13.38
N LEU A 97 8.75 7.39 -12.12
CA LEU A 97 9.70 7.43 -11.00
C LEU A 97 10.54 6.15 -10.90
N LEU A 98 9.92 4.98 -11.06
CA LEU A 98 10.57 3.67 -10.94
C LEU A 98 11.56 3.35 -12.07
N ARG A 99 11.56 4.11 -13.18
CA ARG A 99 12.57 3.97 -14.25
C ARG A 99 13.71 4.97 -14.15
N ARG A 100 13.64 5.97 -13.25
CA ARG A 100 14.67 7.01 -13.16
C ARG A 100 15.95 6.49 -12.50
N PRO A 101 17.13 6.67 -13.11
CA PRO A 101 18.40 6.17 -12.60
C PRO A 101 18.89 6.90 -11.34
N ASP A 102 18.30 8.05 -11.02
CA ASP A 102 18.60 8.89 -9.86
C ASP A 102 17.48 8.90 -8.80
N ALA A 103 16.45 8.06 -8.96
CA ALA A 103 15.32 7.98 -8.02
C ALA A 103 15.76 7.67 -6.58
N GLY A 104 16.64 6.69 -6.39
CA GLY A 104 17.16 6.31 -5.08
C GLY A 104 17.94 7.44 -4.42
N PRO A 105 18.97 8.02 -5.06
CA PRO A 105 19.69 9.17 -4.53
C PRO A 105 18.78 10.31 -4.06
N VAL A 106 17.79 10.70 -4.86
CA VAL A 106 16.84 11.78 -4.51
C VAL A 106 15.93 11.40 -3.34
N LEU A 107 15.40 10.17 -3.32
CA LEU A 107 14.58 9.67 -2.21
C LEU A 107 15.38 9.55 -0.91
N LEU A 108 16.67 9.17 -0.98
CA LEU A 108 17.56 9.13 0.18
C LEU A 108 17.81 10.52 0.75
N GLU A 109 18.09 11.51 -0.10
CA GLU A 109 18.27 12.90 0.34
C GLU A 109 17.01 13.41 1.04
N ARG A 110 15.83 13.18 0.45
CA ARG A 110 14.55 13.51 1.09
C ARG A 110 14.39 12.79 2.42
N TYR A 111 14.64 11.49 2.47
CA TYR A 111 14.48 10.68 3.66
C TYR A 111 15.40 11.12 4.82
N ALA A 112 16.64 11.49 4.51
CA ALA A 112 17.60 12.01 5.50
C ALA A 112 17.21 13.40 6.05
N GLY A 113 16.42 14.18 5.30
CA GLY A 113 15.92 15.49 5.72
C GLY A 113 14.62 15.46 6.52
N LEU A 114 13.96 14.31 6.68
CA LEU A 114 12.71 14.22 7.43
C LEU A 114 12.98 14.15 8.94
N ASP A 115 12.26 14.97 9.70
CA ASP A 115 12.25 14.85 11.17
C ASP A 115 11.45 13.62 11.59
N VAL A 116 11.89 12.85 12.56
CA VAL A 116 11.12 11.71 13.11
C VAL A 116 10.30 12.12 14.32
N LYS A 117 10.54 13.31 14.89
CA LYS A 117 9.85 13.83 16.07
C LYS A 117 8.88 14.94 15.64
N PRO A 118 7.67 14.59 15.16
CA PRO A 118 6.76 15.62 14.70
C PRO A 118 6.23 16.46 15.86
N ALA A 119 5.62 17.59 15.51
CA ALA A 119 4.80 18.36 16.44
C ALA A 119 3.63 17.51 16.98
N ASP A 120 3.19 17.76 18.21
CA ASP A 120 2.15 16.99 18.89
C ASP A 120 0.79 16.98 18.14
N GLY A 121 -0.02 15.95 18.39
CA GLY A 121 -1.43 15.90 17.98
C GLY A 121 -1.67 15.43 16.55
N LEU A 122 -2.58 16.09 15.81
CA LEU A 122 -2.99 15.65 14.47
C LEU A 122 -1.84 15.74 13.45
N ALA A 123 -1.02 16.78 13.56
CA ALA A 123 0.14 16.99 12.71
C ALA A 123 1.13 15.82 12.82
N ALA A 124 1.28 15.23 14.02
CA ALA A 124 2.11 14.05 14.24
C ALA A 124 1.76 12.88 13.33
N HIS A 125 0.47 12.59 13.21
CA HIS A 125 -0.02 11.43 12.44
C HIS A 125 0.11 11.65 10.93
N ALA A 126 -0.17 12.86 10.44
CA ALA A 126 0.02 13.19 9.03
C ALA A 126 1.51 13.09 8.65
N HIS A 127 2.38 13.63 9.50
CA HIS A 127 3.82 13.54 9.33
C HIS A 127 4.35 12.11 9.37
N ALA A 128 3.85 11.28 10.29
CA ALA A 128 4.17 9.86 10.34
C ALA A 128 3.78 9.13 9.04
N PHE A 129 2.67 9.52 8.42
CA PHE A 129 2.25 9.00 7.13
C PHE A 129 3.20 9.45 6.00
N ASP A 130 3.68 10.70 6.01
CA ASP A 130 4.64 11.18 5.00
C ASP A 130 5.97 10.43 5.06
N LEU A 131 6.48 10.18 6.28
CA LEU A 131 7.62 9.28 6.51
C LEU A 131 7.36 7.88 5.94
N TRP A 132 6.20 7.30 6.26
CA TRP A 132 5.80 5.97 5.79
C TRP A 132 5.78 5.90 4.25
N LYS A 133 5.27 6.93 3.56
CA LYS A 133 5.25 6.98 2.09
C LYS A 133 6.66 7.00 1.51
N VAL A 134 7.57 7.81 2.07
CA VAL A 134 8.95 7.91 1.58
C VAL A 134 9.68 6.57 1.77
N GLU A 135 9.49 5.93 2.92
CA GLU A 135 10.05 4.59 3.18
C GLU A 135 9.47 3.54 2.24
N LEU A 136 8.16 3.57 1.96
CA LEU A 136 7.51 2.70 0.98
C LEU A 136 8.17 2.84 -0.40
N LEU A 137 8.41 4.07 -0.88
CA LEU A 137 9.06 4.30 -2.19
C LEU A 137 10.52 3.85 -2.19
N LEU A 138 11.28 4.24 -1.16
CA LEU A 138 12.70 3.94 -1.06
C LEU A 138 12.96 2.43 -0.94
N ALA A 139 12.04 1.69 -0.33
CA ALA A 139 12.11 0.23 -0.19
C ALA A 139 11.79 -0.55 -1.47
N GLN A 140 11.42 0.11 -2.57
CA GLN A 140 11.14 -0.59 -3.83
C GLN A 140 12.42 -1.11 -4.48
N ARG A 141 12.35 -2.31 -5.06
CA ARG A 141 13.52 -2.98 -5.65
C ARG A 141 14.19 -2.15 -6.74
N GLN A 142 13.39 -1.48 -7.56
CA GLN A 142 13.82 -0.61 -8.66
C GLN A 142 14.58 0.59 -8.11
N VAL A 143 14.08 1.20 -7.04
CA VAL A 143 14.71 2.35 -6.38
C VAL A 143 16.01 1.94 -5.68
N LEU A 144 16.00 0.88 -4.85
CA LEU A 144 17.21 0.38 -4.17
C LEU A 144 18.34 0.00 -5.14
N ARG A 145 18.02 -0.40 -6.37
CA ARG A 145 19.02 -0.74 -7.40
C ARG A 145 19.78 0.47 -7.93
N THR A 146 19.20 1.67 -7.82
CA THR A 146 19.84 2.92 -8.27
C THR A 146 20.86 3.47 -7.26
N LEU A 147 20.84 2.97 -6.02
CA LEU A 147 21.76 3.39 -4.98
C LEU A 147 23.13 2.73 -5.14
N SER A 148 24.20 3.50 -4.96
CA SER A 148 25.56 2.99 -4.77
C SER A 148 25.71 2.26 -3.42
N ALA A 149 26.80 1.50 -3.24
CA ALA A 149 27.07 0.83 -1.96
C ALA A 149 27.12 1.82 -0.78
N ARG A 150 27.78 2.98 -0.95
CA ARG A 150 27.82 4.02 0.08
C ARG A 150 26.45 4.59 0.40
N GLN A 151 25.62 4.81 -0.62
CA GLN A 151 24.26 5.32 -0.42
C GLN A 151 23.35 4.27 0.23
N LEU A 152 23.53 2.98 -0.06
CA LEU A 152 22.85 1.90 0.67
C LEU A 152 23.28 1.88 2.14
N ASP A 153 24.57 2.06 2.44
CA ASP A 153 25.07 2.10 3.81
C ASP A 153 24.50 3.31 4.57
N SER A 154 24.41 4.48 3.91
CA SER A 154 23.70 5.65 4.43
C SER A 154 22.22 5.37 4.65
N THR A 155 21.54 4.73 3.69
CA THR A 155 20.11 4.37 3.79
C THR A 155 19.86 3.48 5.00
N LEU A 156 20.69 2.46 5.21
CA LEU A 156 20.58 1.52 6.33
C LEU A 156 20.83 2.19 7.68
N ARG A 157 21.82 3.09 7.74
CA ARG A 157 22.09 3.90 8.93
C ARG A 157 20.91 4.81 9.28
N THR A 158 20.45 5.62 8.32
CA THR A 158 19.31 6.53 8.51
C THR A 158 18.05 5.75 8.86
N ALA A 159 17.78 4.62 8.20
CA ALA A 159 16.62 3.79 8.53
C ALA A 159 16.68 3.18 9.94
N TYR A 160 17.86 2.75 10.38
CA TYR A 160 18.06 2.25 11.74
C TYR A 160 17.87 3.36 12.79
N GLU A 161 18.46 4.54 12.57
CA GLU A 161 18.34 5.70 13.45
C GLU A 161 16.88 6.16 13.55
N ASN A 162 16.20 6.28 12.41
CA ASN A 162 14.79 6.65 12.35
C ASN A 162 13.91 5.61 13.04
N LEU A 163 14.10 4.32 12.77
CA LEU A 163 13.33 3.27 13.42
C LEU A 163 13.52 3.27 14.95
N THR A 164 14.75 3.48 15.42
CA THR A 164 15.06 3.63 16.85
C THR A 164 14.34 4.83 17.45
N ALA A 165 14.35 5.99 16.77
CA ALA A 165 13.68 7.20 17.22
C ALA A 165 12.14 7.04 17.22
N LYS A 166 11.56 6.44 16.17
CA LYS A 166 10.12 6.16 16.08
C LYS A 166 9.66 5.27 17.22
N LYS A 167 10.41 4.19 17.51
CA LYS A 167 10.10 3.23 18.57
C LYS A 167 10.09 3.87 19.97
N ALA A 168 10.83 4.96 20.16
CA ALA A 168 10.82 5.73 21.41
C ALA A 168 9.58 6.64 21.57
N ILE A 169 8.69 6.71 20.59
CA ILE A 169 7.51 7.60 20.56
C ILE A 169 6.25 6.77 20.21
N PRO A 170 5.85 5.81 21.06
CA PRO A 170 4.70 4.93 20.78
C PRO A 170 3.36 5.67 20.73
N SER A 171 3.28 6.91 21.23
CA SER A 171 2.11 7.78 21.07
C SER A 171 1.87 8.23 19.63
N THR A 172 2.89 8.15 18.77
CA THR A 172 2.82 8.54 17.35
C THR A 172 3.05 7.36 16.42
N TYR A 173 4.03 6.50 16.74
CA TYR A 173 4.42 5.38 15.89
C TYR A 173 4.08 4.05 16.57
N ASP A 174 2.93 3.51 16.20
CA ASP A 174 2.58 2.13 16.50
C ASP A 174 3.21 1.16 15.47
N LEU A 175 2.79 -0.10 15.47
CA LEU A 175 3.31 -1.11 14.54
C LEU A 175 3.25 -0.68 13.06
N PHE A 176 2.23 0.10 12.65
CA PHE A 176 2.13 0.62 11.30
C PHE A 176 3.23 1.65 10.99
N GLY A 177 3.48 2.57 11.93
CA GLY A 177 4.52 3.61 11.78
C GLY A 177 5.95 3.05 11.73
N LEU A 178 6.18 1.87 12.32
CA LEU A 178 7.48 1.19 12.35
C LEU A 178 7.70 0.24 11.15
N GLU A 179 6.61 -0.25 10.55
CA GLU A 179 6.62 -1.33 9.55
C GLU A 179 7.52 -1.04 8.34
N GLN A 180 7.35 0.13 7.71
CA GLN A 180 8.07 0.42 6.47
C GLN A 180 9.55 0.71 6.69
N SER A 181 9.95 1.23 7.85
CA SER A 181 11.37 1.32 8.22
C SER A 181 12.00 -0.07 8.31
N ALA A 182 11.31 -1.04 8.92
CA ALA A 182 11.81 -2.42 9.02
C ALA A 182 11.90 -3.11 7.65
N VAL A 183 10.91 -2.89 6.77
CA VAL A 183 10.92 -3.39 5.39
C VAL A 183 12.08 -2.77 4.60
N LEU A 184 12.29 -1.45 4.71
CA LEU A 184 13.39 -0.74 4.08
C LEU A 184 14.75 -1.30 4.52
N ILE A 185 14.93 -1.51 5.83
CA ILE A 185 16.14 -2.13 6.37
C ILE A 185 16.36 -3.51 5.76
N GLY A 186 15.37 -4.41 5.84
CA GLY A 186 15.53 -5.78 5.37
C GLY A 186 15.82 -5.89 3.88
N ARG A 187 15.10 -5.11 3.04
CA ARG A 187 15.34 -5.07 1.58
C ARG A 187 16.68 -4.40 1.25
N GLY A 188 17.05 -3.35 1.98
CA GLY A 188 18.36 -2.68 1.85
C GLY A 188 19.52 -3.61 2.17
N LEU A 189 19.42 -4.39 3.25
CA LEU A 189 20.42 -5.39 3.64
C LEU A 189 20.55 -6.48 2.59
N ALA A 190 19.43 -7.00 2.10
CA ALA A 190 19.44 -8.02 1.06
C ALA A 190 20.07 -7.48 -0.24
N ARG A 191 19.77 -6.24 -0.61
CA ARG A 191 20.42 -5.55 -1.73
C ARG A 191 21.93 -5.39 -1.51
N ARG A 192 22.36 -5.06 -0.29
CA ARG A 192 23.78 -4.84 0.06
C ARG A 192 24.58 -6.13 0.13
N ALA A 193 23.96 -7.23 0.53
CA ALA A 193 24.53 -8.58 0.53
C ALA A 193 24.36 -9.32 -0.81
N ASN A 194 23.71 -8.69 -1.80
CA ASN A 194 23.36 -9.29 -3.08
C ASN A 194 22.57 -10.61 -2.94
N THR A 195 21.66 -10.67 -1.97
CA THR A 195 20.76 -11.80 -1.74
C THR A 195 19.34 -11.48 -2.22
N GLY A 196 18.57 -12.53 -2.53
CA GLY A 196 17.13 -12.40 -2.68
C GLY A 196 16.43 -12.11 -1.35
N TRP A 197 15.17 -11.68 -1.43
CA TRP A 197 14.26 -11.55 -0.28
C TRP A 197 12.84 -12.01 -0.61
N GLY A 198 12.66 -12.72 -1.73
CA GLY A 198 11.35 -13.16 -2.20
C GLY A 198 10.74 -14.26 -1.34
N ASP A 199 11.59 -15.07 -0.70
CA ASP A 199 11.17 -16.15 0.21
C ASP A 199 10.75 -15.60 1.58
N SER A 200 11.29 -14.44 1.97
CA SER A 200 10.86 -13.72 3.16
C SER A 200 9.48 -13.11 2.94
N VAL A 201 8.46 -13.70 3.56
CA VAL A 201 7.08 -13.23 3.49
C VAL A 201 6.94 -11.78 4.00
N LEU A 202 7.67 -11.39 5.05
CA LEU A 202 7.74 -10.00 5.53
C LEU A 202 8.20 -9.04 4.43
N LEU A 203 9.34 -9.35 3.81
CA LEU A 203 9.96 -8.46 2.83
C LEU A 203 9.27 -8.51 1.47
N ARG A 204 8.68 -9.64 1.10
CA ARG A 204 7.87 -9.78 -0.11
C ARG A 204 6.57 -8.98 0.02
N ASP A 205 5.85 -9.16 1.13
CA ASP A 205 4.53 -8.55 1.32
C ASP A 205 4.62 -7.08 1.76
N ALA A 206 5.80 -6.62 2.21
CA ALA A 206 6.00 -5.32 2.88
C ALA A 206 5.06 -5.12 4.07
N LYS A 207 4.77 -6.20 4.81
CA LYS A 207 3.83 -6.22 5.94
C LYS A 207 4.45 -6.94 7.13
N VAL A 208 4.53 -6.22 8.24
CA VAL A 208 4.92 -6.77 9.53
C VAL A 208 3.69 -7.41 10.16
N ARG A 209 3.89 -8.61 10.70
CA ARG A 209 2.90 -9.44 11.40
C ARG A 209 3.03 -9.29 12.91
N THR A 210 4.24 -9.06 13.42
CA THR A 210 4.51 -8.87 14.85
C THR A 210 5.56 -7.82 15.15
N ALA A 211 5.51 -7.25 16.36
CA ALA A 211 6.57 -6.38 16.86
C ALA A 211 7.97 -7.06 16.86
N ALA A 212 8.04 -8.39 16.98
CA ALA A 212 9.32 -9.11 16.99
C ALA A 212 10.07 -9.05 15.65
N GLU A 213 9.36 -8.87 14.53
CA GLU A 213 9.96 -8.66 13.21
C GLU A 213 10.66 -7.29 13.12
N ILE A 214 10.11 -6.26 13.78
CA ILE A 214 10.75 -4.94 13.89
C ILE A 214 12.09 -5.06 14.62
N ASP A 215 12.08 -5.72 15.79
CA ASP A 215 13.29 -5.91 16.60
C ASP A 215 14.37 -6.70 15.87
N ARG A 216 13.96 -7.63 15.00
CA ARG A 216 14.88 -8.39 14.17
C ARG A 216 15.53 -7.51 13.12
N ALA A 217 14.76 -6.71 12.40
CA ALA A 217 15.30 -5.77 11.42
C ALA A 217 16.31 -4.81 12.06
N MET A 218 16.01 -4.30 13.26
CA MET A 218 16.96 -3.47 14.03
C MET A 218 18.27 -4.22 14.33
N ARG A 219 18.20 -5.45 14.86
CA ARG A 219 19.40 -6.26 15.15
C ARG A 219 20.20 -6.63 13.91
N ASP A 220 19.53 -6.88 12.78
CA ASP A 220 20.19 -7.12 11.50
C ASP A 220 20.93 -5.87 11.02
N ALA A 221 20.31 -4.68 11.13
CA ALA A 221 20.96 -3.41 10.83
C ALA A 221 22.16 -3.13 11.76
N GLU A 222 22.03 -3.33 13.07
CA GLU A 222 23.12 -3.15 14.03
C GLU A 222 24.35 -3.99 13.66
N ARG A 223 24.12 -5.28 13.35
CA ARG A 223 25.20 -6.18 12.91
C ARG A 223 25.88 -5.69 11.64
N PHE A 224 25.08 -5.27 10.66
CA PHE A 224 25.62 -4.73 9.42
C PHE A 224 26.44 -3.45 9.67
N LEU A 225 25.92 -2.52 10.46
CA LEU A 225 26.59 -1.26 10.78
C LEU A 225 27.89 -1.45 11.57
N ALA A 226 28.04 -2.57 12.28
CA ALA A 226 29.27 -2.93 12.98
C ALA A 226 30.38 -3.47 12.06
N ASP A 227 30.05 -4.13 10.93
CA ASP A 227 31.02 -4.59 9.92
C ASP A 227 30.43 -4.49 8.49
N PRO A 228 30.33 -3.26 7.91
CA PRO A 228 29.70 -3.06 6.59
C PRO A 228 30.46 -3.71 5.42
N GLU A 229 31.73 -4.06 5.63
CA GLU A 229 32.58 -4.72 4.63
C GLU A 229 32.23 -6.21 4.46
N LYS A 230 31.49 -6.79 5.42
CA LYS A 230 30.99 -8.17 5.35
C LYS A 230 29.47 -8.19 5.39
N PRO A 231 28.81 -7.71 4.32
CA PRO A 231 27.36 -7.62 4.30
C PRO A 231 26.76 -9.02 4.43
N THR A 232 25.88 -9.18 5.41
CA THR A 232 25.03 -10.37 5.53
C THR A 232 23.62 -9.97 5.14
N GLY A 233 22.93 -10.85 4.41
CA GLY A 233 21.52 -10.65 4.10
C GLY A 233 20.67 -10.67 5.38
N PRO A 234 19.41 -10.22 5.30
CA PRO A 234 18.49 -10.34 6.43
C PRO A 234 18.40 -11.81 6.85
N ARG A 235 18.47 -12.07 8.16
CA ARG A 235 18.34 -13.44 8.65
C ARG A 235 16.86 -13.82 8.63
N GLU A 236 16.47 -14.68 7.69
CA GLU A 236 15.12 -15.24 7.69
C GLU A 236 14.81 -15.89 9.03
N ILE A 237 13.53 -15.85 9.39
CA ILE A 237 13.06 -16.66 10.51
C ILE A 237 13.17 -18.11 10.03
N ALA A 238 14.17 -18.84 10.53
CA ALA A 238 14.26 -20.29 10.33
C ALA A 238 13.10 -21.06 11.02
N GLN A 239 12.24 -20.35 11.76
CA GLN A 239 10.93 -20.83 12.14
C GLN A 239 9.93 -20.29 11.12
N PRO A 240 9.16 -21.16 10.44
CA PRO A 240 8.10 -20.68 9.57
C PRO A 240 7.17 -19.77 10.38
N LEU A 241 6.51 -18.83 9.72
CA LEU A 241 5.50 -17.95 10.32
C LEU A 241 4.25 -18.71 10.82
N THR A 242 4.39 -19.99 11.21
CA THR A 242 3.35 -20.91 11.69
C THR A 242 2.66 -20.42 12.94
N ASP A 243 3.31 -19.60 13.76
CA ASP A 243 2.75 -19.15 15.04
C ASP A 243 1.57 -18.18 14.86
N HIS A 244 1.38 -17.64 13.66
CA HIS A 244 0.27 -16.75 13.30
C HIS A 244 -0.68 -17.35 12.28
N LEU A 245 -0.39 -18.55 11.78
CA LEU A 245 -1.33 -19.28 10.97
C LEU A 245 -2.38 -19.90 11.89
N SER A 246 -3.63 -19.66 11.57
CA SER A 246 -4.76 -20.34 12.18
C SER A 246 -5.55 -21.08 11.10
N THR A 247 -6.49 -21.90 11.55
CA THR A 247 -7.41 -22.61 10.67
C THR A 247 -8.83 -22.33 11.15
N ILE A 248 -9.64 -21.82 10.24
CA ILE A 248 -11.08 -21.72 10.40
C ILE A 248 -11.75 -22.69 9.43
N TYR A 249 -13.07 -22.86 9.55
CA TYR A 249 -13.80 -23.83 8.76
C TYR A 249 -14.96 -23.16 8.04
N THR A 250 -15.21 -23.58 6.81
CA THR A 250 -16.45 -23.26 6.10
C THR A 250 -17.66 -23.88 6.83
N PRO A 251 -18.90 -23.47 6.52
CA PRO A 251 -20.10 -24.10 7.05
C PRO A 251 -20.18 -25.63 6.87
N LYS A 252 -19.57 -26.18 5.80
CA LYS A 252 -19.49 -27.63 5.55
C LYS A 252 -18.23 -28.31 6.08
N GLY A 253 -17.39 -27.58 6.83
CA GLY A 253 -16.24 -28.15 7.54
C GLY A 253 -14.95 -28.23 6.73
N THR A 254 -14.85 -27.54 5.58
CA THR A 254 -13.60 -27.43 4.82
C THR A 254 -12.64 -26.50 5.56
N PRO A 255 -11.40 -26.91 5.88
CA PRO A 255 -10.43 -26.05 6.56
C PRO A 255 -9.94 -24.93 5.63
N VAL A 256 -9.81 -23.72 6.16
CA VAL A 256 -9.27 -22.54 5.49
C VAL A 256 -8.16 -21.94 6.34
N THR A 257 -6.97 -21.81 5.77
CA THR A 257 -5.82 -21.18 6.42
C THR A 257 -5.98 -19.66 6.47
N VAL A 258 -5.80 -19.08 7.64
CA VAL A 258 -5.91 -17.63 7.88
C VAL A 258 -4.79 -17.14 8.79
N TRP A 259 -4.64 -15.82 8.91
CA TRP A 259 -3.64 -15.20 9.78
C TRP A 259 -4.28 -14.53 10.99
N ALA A 260 -3.70 -14.75 12.17
CA ALA A 260 -3.95 -13.98 13.39
C ALA A 260 -2.87 -12.91 13.53
N LEU A 261 -3.23 -11.66 13.22
CA LEU A 261 -2.31 -10.52 13.21
C LEU A 261 -2.50 -9.65 14.46
N ASP A 262 -1.45 -8.99 14.93
CA ASP A 262 -1.56 -7.94 15.96
C ASP A 262 -2.40 -6.77 15.44
N GLU A 263 -3.14 -6.05 16.28
CA GLU A 263 -3.99 -4.91 15.84
C GLU A 263 -3.20 -3.59 15.73
N PHE A 264 -3.77 -2.59 15.03
CA PHE A 264 -3.31 -1.20 15.14
C PHE A 264 -3.60 -0.62 16.53
N ASP A 265 -2.81 0.37 16.93
CA ASP A 265 -3.18 1.23 18.05
C ASP A 265 -4.08 2.38 17.56
N ALA A 266 -4.63 3.16 18.50
CA ALA A 266 -5.53 4.28 18.20
C ALA A 266 -4.95 5.32 17.21
N PRO A 267 -3.67 5.74 17.31
CA PRO A 267 -3.04 6.68 16.38
C PRO A 267 -3.22 6.34 14.89
N SER A 268 -2.81 5.12 14.49
CA SER A 268 -2.90 4.70 13.08
C SER A 268 -4.33 4.38 12.67
N THR A 269 -5.15 3.86 13.59
CA THR A 269 -6.58 3.66 13.34
C THR A 269 -7.26 4.97 12.95
N ASP A 270 -7.05 6.04 13.72
CA ASP A 270 -7.64 7.35 13.45
C ASP A 270 -7.09 8.00 12.18
N LEU A 271 -5.79 7.85 11.91
CA LEU A 271 -5.17 8.31 10.67
C LEU A 271 -5.81 7.65 9.45
N LEU A 272 -5.86 6.31 9.41
CA LEU A 272 -6.39 5.56 8.27
C LEU A 272 -7.88 5.79 8.07
N ASN A 273 -8.64 5.90 9.18
CA ASN A 273 -10.05 6.31 9.15
C ASN A 273 -10.23 7.66 8.45
N ARG A 274 -9.47 8.69 8.85
CA ARG A 274 -9.58 10.03 8.29
C ARG A 274 -9.16 10.08 6.82
N GLN A 275 -8.00 9.50 6.49
CA GLN A 275 -7.49 9.48 5.11
C GLN A 275 -8.47 8.80 4.17
N THR A 276 -9.02 7.65 4.57
CA THR A 276 -10.00 6.92 3.74
C THR A 276 -11.28 7.73 3.56
N ARG A 277 -11.82 8.35 4.62
CA ARG A 277 -13.06 9.14 4.54
C ARG A 277 -12.89 10.41 3.70
N ALA A 278 -11.71 11.03 3.75
CA ALA A 278 -11.38 12.15 2.90
C ALA A 278 -11.30 11.71 1.42
N ALA A 279 -10.62 10.60 1.14
CA ALA A 279 -10.48 10.08 -0.21
C ALA A 279 -11.83 9.57 -0.79
N TYR A 280 -12.72 9.01 0.03
CA TYR A 280 -13.95 8.36 -0.43
C TYR A 280 -15.23 8.99 0.18
N PRO A 281 -15.58 10.24 -0.15
CA PRO A 281 -16.71 10.94 0.48
C PRO A 281 -18.10 10.34 0.19
N LEU A 282 -18.28 9.60 -0.92
CA LEU A 282 -19.54 8.90 -1.22
C LEU A 282 -19.67 7.54 -0.52
N ALA A 283 -18.61 7.07 0.15
CA ALA A 283 -18.66 5.88 0.97
C ALA A 283 -19.00 6.26 2.42
N THR A 284 -19.85 5.45 3.05
CA THR A 284 -20.20 5.62 4.46
C THR A 284 -19.29 4.76 5.33
N PHE A 285 -18.65 5.38 6.32
CA PHE A 285 -17.86 4.70 7.32
C PHE A 285 -18.72 3.76 8.18
N VAL A 286 -18.32 2.50 8.34
CA VAL A 286 -19.06 1.49 9.12
C VAL A 286 -18.29 1.07 10.37
N ARG A 287 -16.99 0.76 10.23
CA ARG A 287 -16.14 0.32 11.34
C ARG A 287 -14.69 0.76 11.10
N ASN A 288 -13.96 0.97 12.19
CA ASN A 288 -12.56 1.37 12.20
C ASN A 288 -11.67 0.55 11.26
N ALA A 289 -10.62 1.21 10.74
CA ALA A 289 -9.44 0.56 10.20
C ALA A 289 -8.91 -0.49 11.17
N SER A 290 -8.38 -1.56 10.61
CA SER A 290 -7.94 -2.72 11.38
C SER A 290 -7.04 -3.57 10.49
N ARG A 291 -6.04 -4.18 11.08
CA ARG A 291 -5.15 -5.12 10.39
C ARG A 291 -5.45 -6.59 10.73
N THR A 292 -6.44 -6.85 11.58
CA THR A 292 -6.77 -8.20 12.05
C THR A 292 -7.72 -8.96 11.12
N TYR A 293 -8.40 -8.27 10.21
CA TYR A 293 -9.23 -8.87 9.16
C TYR A 293 -9.34 -7.99 7.91
N ASN A 294 -9.74 -8.63 6.82
CA ASN A 294 -9.95 -8.04 5.51
C ASN A 294 -11.36 -8.35 4.96
N CYS A 295 -11.60 -7.94 3.72
CA CYS A 295 -12.84 -8.15 2.97
C CYS A 295 -13.33 -9.61 2.98
N HIS A 296 -12.42 -10.55 2.76
CA HIS A 296 -12.75 -11.97 2.64
C HIS A 296 -13.23 -12.57 3.96
N ALA A 297 -12.49 -12.34 5.03
CA ALA A 297 -12.91 -12.80 6.35
C ALA A 297 -14.24 -12.17 6.77
N PHE A 298 -14.45 -10.88 6.47
CA PHE A 298 -15.72 -10.22 6.73
C PHE A 298 -16.89 -10.83 5.93
N ALA A 299 -16.69 -11.07 4.64
CA ALA A 299 -17.74 -11.57 3.75
C ALA A 299 -18.06 -13.05 4.01
N TRP A 300 -17.05 -13.89 4.17
CA TRP A 300 -17.21 -15.35 4.13
C TRP A 300 -17.24 -16.00 5.50
N TYR A 301 -16.48 -15.47 6.45
CA TYR A 301 -16.30 -16.07 7.77
C TYR A 301 -17.17 -15.41 8.85
N SER A 302 -16.94 -14.14 9.17
CA SER A 302 -17.55 -13.50 10.34
C SER A 302 -17.72 -11.98 10.17
N THR A 303 -18.91 -11.49 10.49
CA THR A 303 -19.20 -10.04 10.59
C THR A 303 -19.00 -9.50 12.01
N SER A 304 -18.58 -10.36 12.95
CA SER A 304 -18.28 -10.00 14.33
C SER A 304 -17.21 -8.90 14.40
N PRO A 305 -17.25 -8.02 15.42
CA PRO A 305 -16.12 -7.15 15.72
C PRO A 305 -14.97 -7.86 16.47
N PHE A 306 -15.17 -9.12 16.89
CA PHE A 306 -14.22 -9.91 17.68
C PHE A 306 -13.89 -11.25 17.01
N GLY A 307 -12.70 -11.80 17.30
CA GLY A 307 -12.27 -13.11 16.77
C GLY A 307 -11.97 -13.06 15.27
N ASN A 308 -11.36 -11.96 14.85
CA ASN A 308 -11.13 -11.60 13.46
C ASN A 308 -9.81 -12.23 12.95
N TYR A 309 -9.83 -12.65 11.69
CA TYR A 309 -8.67 -13.21 11.00
C TYR A 309 -8.49 -12.57 9.64
N TRP A 310 -7.25 -12.60 9.14
CA TRP A 310 -6.94 -12.18 7.79
C TRP A 310 -6.96 -13.38 6.84
N MET A 311 -7.82 -13.33 5.82
CA MET A 311 -8.02 -14.43 4.87
C MET A 311 -7.60 -14.02 3.47
N ASN A 312 -6.55 -14.62 2.93
CA ASN A 312 -6.11 -14.32 1.56
C ASN A 312 -6.84 -15.20 0.54
N ASP A 313 -7.05 -14.69 -0.68
CA ASP A 313 -7.30 -15.52 -1.85
C ASP A 313 -6.08 -16.45 -2.11
N PRO A 314 -6.27 -17.69 -2.58
CA PRO A 314 -7.55 -18.35 -2.92
C PRO A 314 -8.23 -19.10 -1.76
N GLY A 315 -7.91 -18.79 -0.50
CA GLY A 315 -8.45 -19.52 0.66
C GLY A 315 -9.97 -19.38 0.82
N ASP A 316 -10.52 -18.22 0.48
CA ASP A 316 -11.94 -17.90 0.46
C ASP A 316 -12.73 -18.72 -0.57
N ASN A 317 -12.08 -19.18 -1.65
CA ASN A 317 -12.71 -20.03 -2.66
C ASN A 317 -13.33 -21.30 -2.08
N SER A 318 -12.77 -21.80 -0.98
CA SER A 318 -13.27 -22.97 -0.25
C SER A 318 -14.76 -22.87 0.09
N TYR A 319 -15.27 -21.66 0.35
CA TYR A 319 -16.66 -21.43 0.75
C TYR A 319 -17.69 -21.73 -0.35
N TRP A 320 -17.33 -21.60 -1.62
CA TRP A 320 -18.22 -22.00 -2.71
C TRP A 320 -17.80 -23.29 -3.41
N LEU A 321 -16.52 -23.66 -3.35
CA LEU A 321 -16.04 -24.94 -3.89
C LEU A 321 -16.59 -26.15 -3.12
N ASP A 322 -16.78 -26.04 -1.80
CA ASP A 322 -17.43 -27.10 -1.02
C ASP A 322 -18.97 -27.01 -1.03
N GLY A 323 -19.51 -25.98 -1.69
CA GLY A 323 -20.93 -25.71 -1.78
C GLY A 323 -21.56 -25.22 -0.47
N SER A 324 -20.81 -24.66 0.47
CA SER A 324 -21.35 -23.90 1.60
C SER A 324 -22.08 -22.63 1.13
N TYR A 325 -21.65 -22.11 -0.01
CA TYR A 325 -22.30 -21.05 -0.76
C TYR A 325 -22.47 -21.48 -2.21
N ILE A 326 -23.63 -21.15 -2.80
CA ILE A 326 -23.96 -21.43 -4.20
C ILE A 326 -24.07 -20.13 -4.98
N GLN A 327 -23.56 -20.13 -6.20
CA GLN A 327 -23.59 -18.95 -7.05
C GLN A 327 -25.05 -18.62 -7.42
N TRP A 328 -25.40 -17.35 -7.30
CA TRP A 328 -26.69 -16.81 -7.66
C TRP A 328 -26.62 -16.24 -9.08
N PHE A 329 -27.42 -16.82 -9.98
CA PHE A 329 -27.42 -16.51 -11.42
C PHE A 329 -28.63 -15.67 -11.88
N SER A 330 -29.57 -15.36 -10.99
CA SER A 330 -30.90 -14.87 -11.38
C SER A 330 -31.02 -13.35 -11.44
N GLY A 331 -30.70 -12.74 -12.58
CA GLY A 331 -31.17 -11.38 -12.91
C GLY A 331 -30.51 -10.22 -12.15
N GLY A 332 -30.83 -9.00 -12.58
CA GLY A 332 -30.39 -7.76 -11.94
C GLY A 332 -31.12 -7.49 -10.62
N PRO A 333 -31.05 -6.26 -10.09
CA PRO A 333 -31.80 -5.90 -8.88
C PRO A 333 -33.32 -6.15 -9.04
N PRO A 334 -34.05 -6.45 -7.96
CA PRO A 334 -33.58 -6.50 -6.58
C PRO A 334 -32.78 -7.76 -6.25
N TYR A 335 -31.60 -7.57 -5.66
CA TYR A 335 -30.73 -8.63 -5.19
C TYR A 335 -31.24 -9.21 -3.86
N PRO A 336 -31.14 -10.52 -3.61
CA PRO A 336 -31.36 -11.07 -2.28
C PRO A 336 -30.49 -10.38 -1.21
N ALA A 337 -31.05 -10.20 -0.02
CA ALA A 337 -30.30 -9.68 1.13
C ALA A 337 -29.17 -10.64 1.52
N ASN A 338 -28.07 -10.10 2.06
CA ASN A 338 -26.91 -10.85 2.55
C ASN A 338 -26.17 -11.69 1.49
N LEU A 339 -26.33 -11.39 0.20
CA LEU A 339 -25.48 -11.99 -0.83
C LEU A 339 -24.01 -11.71 -0.53
N ARG A 340 -23.17 -12.73 -0.72
CA ARG A 340 -21.71 -12.55 -0.73
C ARG A 340 -21.29 -12.18 -2.14
N TRP A 341 -20.57 -11.08 -2.26
CA TRP A 341 -20.09 -10.55 -3.54
C TRP A 341 -18.59 -10.82 -3.60
N SER A 342 -18.10 -11.34 -4.72
CA SER A 342 -16.68 -11.59 -4.98
C SER A 342 -16.32 -11.01 -6.35
N TRP A 343 -15.34 -10.12 -6.38
CA TRP A 343 -14.83 -9.47 -7.57
C TRP A 343 -13.78 -10.37 -8.20
N GLN A 344 -14.08 -10.91 -9.38
CA GLN A 344 -13.15 -11.79 -10.07
C GLN A 344 -11.91 -11.00 -10.52
N GLY A 345 -10.73 -11.49 -10.13
CA GLY A 345 -9.43 -10.99 -10.60
C GLY A 345 -8.86 -9.80 -9.81
N ASP A 346 -9.54 -9.32 -8.76
CA ASP A 346 -9.11 -8.14 -7.99
C ASP A 346 -9.19 -8.33 -6.46
N ASP A 347 -9.30 -9.60 -6.02
CA ASP A 347 -9.10 -10.01 -4.62
C ASP A 347 -9.98 -9.22 -3.62
N HIS A 348 -11.24 -8.98 -4.00
CA HIS A 348 -12.19 -8.21 -3.21
C HIS A 348 -13.50 -8.97 -2.97
N SER A 349 -13.96 -8.92 -1.72
CA SER A 349 -15.22 -9.53 -1.28
C SER A 349 -16.04 -8.58 -0.41
N GLY A 350 -17.36 -8.75 -0.42
CA GLY A 350 -18.26 -7.93 0.38
C GLY A 350 -19.63 -8.58 0.60
N ILE A 351 -20.48 -7.87 1.32
CA ILE A 351 -21.86 -8.28 1.61
C ILE A 351 -22.79 -7.25 0.98
N GLY A 352 -23.73 -7.70 0.15
CA GLY A 352 -24.77 -6.84 -0.40
C GLY A 352 -25.67 -6.28 0.71
N ASP A 353 -25.81 -4.96 0.75
CA ASP A 353 -26.56 -4.22 1.77
C ASP A 353 -27.86 -3.63 1.21
N ASP A 354 -27.80 -3.00 0.03
CA ASP A 354 -28.99 -2.55 -0.69
C ASP A 354 -29.27 -3.43 -1.90
N THR A 355 -30.45 -4.06 -1.85
CA THR A 355 -30.97 -4.95 -2.89
C THR A 355 -31.18 -4.23 -4.23
N VAL A 356 -31.42 -2.92 -4.25
CA VAL A 356 -31.71 -2.16 -5.48
C VAL A 356 -30.51 -1.32 -5.93
N GLY A 357 -29.88 -0.58 -5.01
CA GLY A 357 -28.80 0.37 -5.32
C GLY A 357 -27.43 -0.25 -5.59
N ALA A 358 -27.30 -1.58 -5.58
CA ALA A 358 -26.02 -2.29 -5.70
C ALA A 358 -24.96 -1.74 -4.71
N VAL A 359 -25.39 -1.54 -3.46
CA VAL A 359 -24.52 -1.08 -2.37
C VAL A 359 -23.98 -2.27 -1.61
N VAL A 360 -22.68 -2.20 -1.31
CA VAL A 360 -21.93 -3.27 -0.66
C VAL A 360 -21.29 -2.74 0.60
N VAL A 361 -21.26 -3.57 1.64
CA VAL A 361 -20.42 -3.36 2.81
C VAL A 361 -19.22 -4.28 2.67
N SER A 362 -18.03 -3.72 2.78
CA SER A 362 -16.78 -4.49 2.71
C SER A 362 -15.70 -3.86 3.58
N LYS A 363 -14.71 -4.67 3.96
CA LYS A 363 -13.50 -4.23 4.66
C LYS A 363 -12.40 -3.99 3.65
N TRP A 364 -11.75 -2.82 3.69
CA TRP A 364 -10.78 -2.45 2.67
C TRP A 364 -9.33 -2.74 3.09
N GLY A 365 -8.85 -3.97 2.99
CA GLY A 365 -7.48 -4.31 3.41
C GLY A 365 -7.19 -3.85 4.84
N ASN A 366 -6.18 -3.01 5.05
CA ASN A 366 -5.87 -2.37 6.34
C ASN A 366 -6.78 -1.15 6.64
N LEU A 367 -7.41 -0.57 5.62
CA LEU A 367 -8.33 0.57 5.72
C LEU A 367 -9.67 0.18 6.36
N PRO A 368 -10.56 1.13 6.68
CA PRO A 368 -11.82 0.88 7.39
C PRO A 368 -12.78 -0.07 6.68
N GLN A 369 -13.81 -0.50 7.42
CA GLN A 369 -15.00 -1.11 6.82
C GLN A 369 -15.91 0.00 6.31
N MET A 370 -16.31 -0.10 5.05
CA MET A 370 -17.04 0.93 4.33
C MET A 370 -18.30 0.34 3.70
N ARG A 371 -19.37 1.14 3.68
CA ARG A 371 -20.58 0.93 2.88
C ARG A 371 -20.48 1.82 1.66
N HIS A 372 -20.47 1.24 0.47
CA HIS A 372 -20.17 1.99 -0.76
C HIS A 372 -20.94 1.43 -1.97
N PRO A 373 -21.23 2.26 -2.98
CA PRO A 373 -21.60 1.76 -4.30
C PRO A 373 -20.55 0.75 -4.81
N TRP A 374 -20.98 -0.31 -5.47
CA TRP A 374 -20.08 -1.41 -5.87
C TRP A 374 -18.87 -0.99 -6.71
N ALA A 375 -18.98 0.10 -7.49
CA ALA A 375 -17.90 0.64 -8.33
C ALA A 375 -17.13 1.80 -7.67
N TYR A 376 -17.50 2.19 -6.45
CA TYR A 376 -16.87 3.28 -5.69
C TYR A 376 -16.01 2.71 -4.56
N CYS A 377 -14.97 1.97 -4.93
CA CYS A 377 -14.00 1.40 -4.00
C CYS A 377 -12.63 1.25 -4.70
N PRO A 378 -11.52 1.06 -3.95
CA PRO A 378 -10.18 0.91 -4.52
C PRO A 378 -9.99 -0.27 -5.49
N TYR A 379 -11.01 -1.14 -5.58
CA TYR A 379 -11.00 -2.40 -6.28
C TYR A 379 -11.66 -2.28 -7.66
N LYS A 380 -11.03 -2.86 -8.67
CA LYS A 380 -11.52 -2.96 -10.04
C LYS A 380 -12.16 -4.32 -10.29
N GLY A 381 -13.46 -4.36 -10.59
CA GLY A 381 -14.12 -5.60 -11.03
C GLY A 381 -14.78 -5.44 -12.38
N SER A 382 -14.35 -6.23 -13.37
CA SER A 382 -15.13 -6.39 -14.61
C SER A 382 -16.26 -7.41 -14.45
N LEU A 383 -16.13 -8.32 -13.48
CA LEU A 383 -17.14 -9.33 -13.17
C LEU A 383 -17.25 -9.52 -11.66
N ILE A 384 -18.49 -9.54 -11.17
CA ILE A 384 -18.80 -9.73 -9.74
C ILE A 384 -19.73 -10.93 -9.61
N TYR A 385 -19.21 -11.98 -9.01
CA TYR A 385 -19.98 -13.15 -8.64
C TYR A 385 -20.73 -12.90 -7.33
N LYS A 386 -21.96 -13.40 -7.26
CA LYS A 386 -22.84 -13.26 -6.12
C LYS A 386 -23.21 -14.65 -5.62
N TYR A 387 -23.18 -14.86 -4.31
CA TYR A 387 -23.41 -16.16 -3.72
C TYR A 387 -24.41 -16.12 -2.57
N LEU A 388 -25.27 -17.12 -2.52
CA LEU A 388 -26.20 -17.38 -1.44
C LEU A 388 -25.66 -18.48 -0.55
N ARG A 389 -25.90 -18.37 0.76
CA ARG A 389 -25.61 -19.47 1.68
C ARG A 389 -26.47 -20.68 1.33
N ASN A 390 -25.83 -21.82 1.17
CA ASN A 390 -26.50 -23.10 1.01
C ASN A 390 -26.82 -23.64 2.41
N VAL A 391 -28.10 -23.62 2.77
CA VAL A 391 -28.58 -24.02 4.11
C VAL A 391 -28.90 -25.50 4.17
#